data_AF-A0A2V7HQN0-F1
#
_entry.id   AF-A0A2V7HQN0-F1
#
_cell.length_a   1.000
_cell.length_b   1.000
_cell.length_c   1.000
_cell.angle_alpha   90.00
_cell.angle_beta   90.00
_cell.angle_gamma   90.00
#
_symmetry.space_group_name_H-M   'P 1'
#
loop_
_entity.id
_entity.type
_entity.pdbx_description
1 polymer ?
#
loop_
_entity_poly.entity_id
_entity_poly.type
_entity_poly.pdbx_seq_one_letter_code
_entity_poly.pdbx_strand_id
1 'polypeptide(L)'
;GALGWLIWRFGRAGHARRSGGRPPRFYERALRALARRGLSPEPAETARQFWVRAQFEAPGCGEPLARITTTYERARFGLTALTEGEMREVERCLLALERR
;
A
#
# COMPACT_ATOMS: atom_id res chain seq x y z
N GLY A 1 -8.68 2.62 14.87
CA GLY A 1 -9.19 4.00 15.10
C GLY A 1 -9.40 4.69 13.76
N ALA A 2 -10.56 5.31 13.56
CA ALA A 2 -11.00 5.86 12.26
C ALA A 2 -10.36 7.22 11.88
N LEU A 3 -9.58 7.84 12.78
CA LEU A 3 -9.04 9.19 12.58
C LEU A 3 -7.77 9.25 11.71
N GLY A 4 -7.03 8.15 11.56
CA GLY A 4 -5.81 8.13 10.71
C GLY A 4 -6.10 8.28 9.21
N TRP A 5 -7.31 7.90 8.76
CA TRP A 5 -7.71 7.92 7.34
C TRP A 5 -7.93 9.33 6.77
N LEU A 6 -8.36 10.28 7.61
CA LEU A 6 -8.66 11.64 7.16
C LEU A 6 -7.41 12.49 6.95
N ILE A 7 -6.35 12.23 7.72
CA ILE A 7 -5.08 12.97 7.63
C ILE A 7 -4.35 12.66 6.31
N TRP A 8 -4.45 11.41 5.84
CA TRP A 8 -3.84 10.98 4.57
C TRP A 8 -4.43 11.69 3.34
N ARG A 9 -5.69 12.16 3.39
CA ARG A 9 -6.34 12.83 2.24
C ARG A 9 -5.89 14.28 2.04
N PHE A 10 -5.30 14.92 3.05
CA PHE A 10 -4.99 16.37 3.02
C PHE A 10 -3.53 16.75 3.34
N GLY A 11 -2.66 15.81 3.71
CA GLY A 11 -1.25 16.10 4.01
C GLY A 11 -0.38 16.31 2.76
N ARG A 12 -0.47 17.47 2.11
CA ARG A 12 0.47 17.93 1.06
C ARG A 12 1.18 19.21 1.49
N ALA A 13 2.49 19.15 1.67
CA ALA A 13 3.45 20.17 1.21
C ALA A 13 4.87 19.81 1.69
N GLY A 14 5.65 19.10 0.88
CA GLY A 14 7.04 18.79 1.23
C GLY A 14 7.74 17.84 0.26
N HIS A 15 8.20 18.38 -0.88
CA HIS A 15 9.36 17.90 -1.63
C HIS A 15 9.40 16.43 -2.13
N ALA A 16 8.43 16.00 -2.93
CA ALA A 16 8.68 14.96 -3.92
C ALA A 16 7.88 15.23 -5.20
N ARG A 17 8.58 15.56 -6.29
CA ARG A 17 8.00 15.61 -7.64
C ARG A 17 7.56 14.19 -8.04
N ARG A 18 6.36 13.78 -7.67
CA ARG A 18 5.75 12.53 -8.14
C ARG A 18 4.25 12.71 -8.19
N SER A 19 3.75 12.84 -9.41
CA SER A 19 2.37 12.67 -9.89
C SER A 19 1.34 12.49 -8.77
N GLY A 20 0.61 13.58 -8.46
CA GLY A 20 -0.44 13.65 -7.43
C GLY A 20 -1.72 12.87 -7.78
N GLY A 21 -1.57 11.70 -8.41
CA GLY A 21 -2.67 10.78 -8.67
C GLY A 21 -3.07 10.02 -7.41
N ARG A 22 -4.37 9.78 -7.27
CA ARG A 22 -4.95 8.83 -6.31
C ARG A 22 -4.28 7.46 -6.52
N PRO A 23 -3.85 6.75 -5.46
CA PRO A 23 -3.25 5.44 -5.62
C PRO A 23 -4.23 4.47 -6.30
N PRO A 24 -3.73 3.45 -6.99
CA PRO A 24 -4.57 2.38 -7.53
C PRO A 24 -5.47 1.77 -6.45
N ARG A 25 -6.71 1.43 -6.82
CA ARG A 25 -7.74 0.91 -5.89
C ARG A 25 -7.28 -0.33 -5.11
N PHE A 26 -6.47 -1.20 -5.71
CA PHE A 26 -5.94 -2.38 -5.04
C PHE A 26 -5.03 -2.01 -3.86
N TYR A 27 -4.23 -0.94 -3.98
CA TYR A 27 -3.36 -0.48 -2.91
C TYR A 27 -4.17 0.17 -1.78
N GLU A 28 -5.21 0.93 -2.12
CA GLU A 28 -6.16 1.45 -1.10
C GLU A 28 -6.81 0.30 -0.30
N ARG A 29 -7.15 -0.81 -0.96
CA ARG A 29 -7.70 -1.99 -0.30
C ARG A 29 -6.68 -2.65 0.64
N ALA A 30 -5.42 -2.78 0.22
CA ALA A 30 -4.34 -3.28 1.09
C ALA A 30 -4.19 -2.41 2.35
N LEU A 31 -4.18 -1.08 2.20
CA LEU A 31 -4.11 -0.15 3.33
C LEU A 31 -5.32 -0.31 4.27
N ARG A 32 -6.52 -0.57 3.75
CA ARG A 32 -7.70 -0.89 4.58
C ARG A 32 -7.56 -2.20 5.33
N ALA A 33 -7.00 -3.23 4.70
CA ALA A 33 -6.75 -4.50 5.37
C ALA A 33 -5.76 -4.35 6.53
N LEU A 34 -4.69 -3.58 6.31
CA LEU A 34 -3.67 -3.30 7.33
C LEU A 34 -4.16 -2.36 8.43
N ALA A 35 -4.94 -1.33 8.10
CA ALA A 35 -5.50 -0.41 9.08
C ALA A 35 -6.45 -1.11 10.08
N ARG A 36 -7.14 -2.18 9.63
CA ARG A 36 -7.94 -3.04 10.52
C ARG A 36 -7.08 -3.81 11.53
N ARG A 37 -5.79 -4.00 11.24
CA ARG A 37 -4.79 -4.60 12.13
C ARG A 37 -4.01 -3.55 12.94
N GLY A 38 -4.40 -2.27 12.87
CA GLY A 38 -3.69 -1.18 13.54
C GLY A 38 -2.50 -0.63 12.77
N LEU A 39 -2.21 -1.15 11.57
CA LEU A 39 -1.09 -0.73 10.74
C LEU A 39 -1.53 0.31 9.71
N SER A 40 -0.97 1.52 9.81
CA SER A 40 -1.17 2.57 8.81
C SER A 40 0.16 3.25 8.48
N PRO A 41 0.34 3.72 7.23
CA PRO A 41 1.51 4.52 6.88
C PRO A 41 1.59 5.80 7.72
N GLU A 42 2.80 6.18 8.10
CA GLU A 42 3.06 7.47 8.73
C GLU A 42 3.00 8.62 7.71
N PRO A 43 2.81 9.88 8.16
CA PRO A 43 2.91 11.04 7.29
C PRO A 43 4.25 11.08 6.56
N ALA A 44 4.22 11.27 5.24
CA ALA A 44 5.40 11.26 4.36
C ALA A 44 6.15 9.91 4.24
N GLU A 45 5.66 8.84 4.89
CA GLU A 45 6.22 7.50 4.72
C GLU A 45 5.98 7.00 3.29
N THR A 46 7.05 6.59 2.63
CA THR A 46 6.93 5.94 1.31
C THR A 46 6.33 4.55 1.46
N ALA A 47 5.70 4.04 0.39
CA ALA A 47 5.13 2.69 0.40
C ALA A 47 6.16 1.60 0.78
N ARG A 48 7.41 1.76 0.35
CA ARG A 48 8.53 0.88 0.72
C ARG A 48 8.89 0.98 2.20
N GLN A 49 9.03 2.19 2.75
CA GLN A 49 9.30 2.38 4.18
C GLN A 49 8.18 1.77 5.03
N PHE A 50 6.93 2.01 4.65
CA PHE A 50 5.77 1.43 5.31
C PHE A 50 5.80 -0.10 5.30
N TRP A 51 6.09 -0.70 4.15
CA TRP A 51 6.23 -2.16 4.05
C TRP A 51 7.34 -2.69 4.98
N VAL A 52 8.53 -2.08 4.93
CA VAL A 52 9.66 -2.49 5.77
C VAL A 52 9.28 -2.42 7.24
N ARG A 53 8.59 -1.37 7.70
CA ARG A 53 8.13 -1.26 9.08
C ARG A 53 7.03 -2.29 9.41
N ALA A 54 6.02 -2.41 8.55
CA ALA A 54 4.89 -3.32 8.75
C ALA A 54 5.32 -4.80 8.79
N GLN A 55 6.42 -5.19 8.14
CA GLN A 55 6.94 -6.56 8.20
C GLN A 55 7.47 -6.91 9.60
N PHE A 56 7.98 -5.93 10.35
CA PHE A 56 8.43 -6.13 11.73
C PHE A 56 7.26 -6.17 12.71
N GLU A 57 6.24 -5.34 12.48
CA GLU A 57 5.05 -5.27 13.34
C GLU A 57 4.06 -6.42 13.09
N ALA A 58 4.00 -6.96 11.87
CA ALA A 58 3.15 -8.09 11.50
C ALA A 58 3.86 -9.02 10.50
N PRO A 59 4.73 -9.94 10.99
CA PRO A 59 5.50 -10.84 10.14
C PRO A 59 4.65 -11.69 9.18
N GLY A 60 3.46 -12.12 9.60
CA GLY A 60 2.54 -12.91 8.77
C GLY A 60 1.98 -12.17 7.55
N CYS A 61 2.11 -10.85 7.48
CA CYS A 61 1.70 -10.02 6.34
C CYS A 61 2.85 -9.63 5.41
N GLY A 62 4.10 -9.93 5.79
CA GLY A 62 5.30 -9.40 5.14
C GLY A 62 5.41 -9.72 3.65
N GLU A 63 5.29 -11.00 3.28
CA GLU A 63 5.43 -11.42 1.88
C GLU A 63 4.28 -10.92 0.98
N PRO A 64 2.99 -11.07 1.34
CA PRO A 64 1.91 -10.50 0.54
C PRO A 64 2.00 -8.98 0.39
N LEU A 65 2.42 -8.28 1.46
CA LEU A 65 2.58 -6.82 1.43
C LEU A 65 3.76 -6.38 0.55
N ALA A 66 4.87 -7.13 0.57
CA ALA A 66 6.03 -6.86 -0.29
C ALA A 66 5.65 -6.90 -1.77
N ARG A 67 4.90 -7.94 -2.18
CA ARG A 67 4.43 -8.13 -3.56
C ARG A 67 3.51 -6.99 -3.99
N ILE A 68 2.49 -6.68 -3.19
CA ILE A 68 1.56 -5.58 -3.49
C ILE A 68 2.29 -4.24 -3.59
N THR A 69 3.25 -3.98 -2.70
CA THR A 69 4.02 -2.72 -2.68
C THR A 69 4.89 -2.59 -3.93
N THR A 70 5.55 -3.68 -4.34
CA THR A 70 6.34 -3.71 -5.58
C THR A 70 5.48 -3.44 -6.80
N THR A 71 4.32 -4.09 -6.90
CA THR A 71 3.37 -3.87 -8.01
C THR A 71 2.80 -2.45 -8.00
N TYR A 72 2.56 -1.88 -6.81
CA TYR A 72 2.14 -0.48 -6.67
C TYR A 72 3.21 0.50 -7.16
N GLU A 73 4.47 0.32 -6.75
CA GLU A 73 5.57 1.18 -7.20
C GLU A 73 5.73 1.11 -8.72
N ARG A 74 5.63 -0.10 -9.29
CA ARG A 74 5.66 -0.32 -10.74
C ARG A 74 4.46 0.31 -11.44
N ALA A 75 3.25 0.19 -10.93
CA ALA A 75 2.06 0.80 -11.53
C ALA A 75 2.06 2.33 -11.43
N ARG A 76 2.66 2.89 -10.37
CA ARG A 76 2.68 4.34 -10.12
C ARG A 76 3.83 5.04 -10.84
N PHE A 77 4.98 4.39 -10.94
CA PHE A 77 6.21 4.98 -11.49
C PHE A 77 6.66 4.33 -12.80
N GLY A 78 6.26 3.08 -13.06
CA GLY A 78 6.45 2.43 -14.34
C GLY A 78 5.42 2.93 -15.33
N LEU A 79 5.88 3.28 -16.53
CA LEU A 79 5.06 3.81 -17.62
C LEU A 79 4.24 2.70 -18.32
N THR A 80 3.92 1.60 -17.61
CA THR A 80 3.32 0.40 -18.19
C THR A 80 2.13 -0.03 -17.33
N ALA A 81 1.01 -0.32 -18.00
CA ALA A 81 -0.17 -0.88 -17.33
C ALA A 81 0.14 -2.26 -16.75
N LEU A 82 -0.52 -2.60 -15.65
CA LEU A 82 -0.43 -3.94 -15.06
C LEU A 82 -1.07 -4.97 -15.99
N THR A 83 -0.38 -6.08 -16.15
CA THR A 83 -0.90 -7.26 -16.85
C THR A 83 -2.01 -7.94 -16.03
N GLU A 84 -2.84 -8.75 -16.69
CA GLU A 84 -3.84 -9.56 -15.98
C GLU A 84 -3.20 -10.52 -14.97
N GLY A 85 -2.04 -11.09 -15.29
CA GLY A 85 -1.31 -11.98 -14.39
C GLY A 85 -0.88 -11.27 -13.11
N GLU A 86 -0.34 -10.05 -13.23
CA GLU A 86 0.01 -9.21 -12.09
C GLU A 86 -1.24 -8.84 -11.26
N MET A 87 -2.36 -8.54 -11.91
CA MET A 87 -3.61 -8.24 -11.20
C MET A 87 -4.15 -9.46 -10.44
N ARG A 88 -4.08 -10.66 -11.01
CA ARG A 88 -4.45 -11.91 -10.31
C ARG A 88 -3.54 -12.18 -9.11
N GLU A 89 -2.24 -11.90 -9.24
CA GLU A 89 -1.30 -12.03 -8.14
C GLU A 89 -1.59 -11.04 -7.00
N VAL A 90 -1.86 -9.78 -7.35
CA VAL A 90 -2.27 -8.76 -6.38
C VAL A 90 -3.53 -9.18 -5.64
N GLU A 91 -4.53 -9.74 -6.33
CA GLU A 91 -5.76 -10.21 -5.69
C GLU A 91 -5.49 -11.37 -4.71
N ARG A 92 -4.62 -12.34 -5.08
CA ARG A 92 -4.22 -13.41 -4.15
C ARG A 92 -3.55 -12.86 -2.89
N CYS A 93 -2.64 -11.89 -3.05
CA CYS A 93 -1.96 -11.26 -1.93
C CYS A 93 -2.94 -10.46 -1.05
N LEU A 94 -3.89 -9.75 -1.66
CA LEU A 94 -4.94 -9.02 -0.94
C LEU A 94 -5.79 -9.97 -0.09
N LEU A 95 -6.23 -11.09 -0.66
CA LEU A 95 -6.98 -12.10 0.07
C LEU A 95 -6.16 -12.69 1.22
N ALA A 96 -4.83 -12.84 1.08
CA ALA A 96 -3.96 -13.26 2.18
C ALA A 96 -3.89 -12.21 3.29
N LEU A 97 -3.77 -10.91 2.95
CA LEU A 97 -3.80 -9.81 3.93
C LEU A 97 -5.16 -9.64 4.62
N GLU A 98 -6.25 -10.11 4.00
CA GLU A 98 -7.59 -10.05 4.57
C GLU A 98 -7.93 -11.25 5.44
N ARG A 99 -7.26 -12.39 5.25
CA ARG A 99 -7.37 -13.57 6.11
C ARG A 99 -6.65 -13.34 7.43
N ARG A 100 -7.35 -13.63 8.53
CA ARG A 100 -6.93 -13.34 9.91
C ARG A 100 -5.67 -14.11 10.28
#